data_AF-A0AAD6KVJ5-F1
#
_entry.id   AF-A0AAD6KVJ5-F1
#
_cell.length_a   1.000
_cell.length_b   1.000
_cell.length_c   1.000
_cell.angle_alpha   90.00
_cell.angle_beta   90.00
_cell.angle_gamma   90.00
#
_symmetry.space_group_name_H-M   'P 1'
#
loop_
_entity.id
_entity.type
_entity.pdbx_description
1 polymer ?
#
loop_
_entity_poly.entity_id
_entity_poly.type
_entity_poly.pdbx_seq_one_letter_code
_entity_poly.pdbx_strand_id
1 'polypeptide(L)'
;MGFLGFIKGFSSVYRAKPRIRAHPSFCQYGHCYIQCRTFSHFKDHDDSVLPVLIVGAGPVGLVLSILLTKLGIKCSVLEKSKSFSHHPQAHFINNRSMEVFHKLDGLAEEIQRSQPPVDLWRKFVYCTSLTGPVLGSVDHMQPQDFEKVVSPVCVAHFSQYKLIRLLLKEARRSQLPYL
;
A
#
# COMPACT_ATOMS: atom_id res chain seq x y z
N MET A 1 4.84 9.92 -55.76
CA MET A 1 4.85 8.46 -55.97
C MET A 1 4.96 7.82 -54.59
N GLY A 2 3.94 7.34 -53.90
CA GLY A 2 2.66 6.81 -54.34
C GLY A 2 2.70 5.28 -54.25
N PHE A 3 2.43 4.71 -53.08
CA PHE A 3 1.76 3.40 -52.97
C PHE A 3 0.82 3.44 -51.76
N LEU A 4 -0.45 3.54 -52.10
CA LEU A 4 -1.62 3.54 -51.24
C LEU A 4 -2.11 2.09 -51.17
N GLY A 5 -2.11 1.48 -49.98
CA GLY A 5 -2.70 0.16 -49.75
C GLY A 5 -4.12 0.32 -49.21
N PHE A 6 -5.12 0.19 -50.08
CA PHE A 6 -6.52 -0.06 -49.71
C PHE A 6 -6.69 -1.55 -49.37
N ILE A 7 -7.48 -1.90 -48.34
CA ILE A 7 -8.54 -2.93 -48.40
C ILE A 7 -9.50 -2.77 -47.21
N LYS A 8 -10.75 -2.50 -47.60
CA LYS A 8 -12.10 -2.69 -47.04
C LYS A 8 -12.31 -3.21 -45.60
N GLY A 9 -13.28 -2.56 -44.97
CA GLY A 9 -13.86 -2.89 -43.67
C GLY A 9 -14.56 -4.25 -43.58
N PHE A 10 -14.61 -4.74 -42.35
CA PHE A 10 -15.57 -5.72 -41.89
C PHE A 10 -16.31 -5.17 -40.67
N SER A 11 -17.63 -5.17 -40.79
CA SER A 11 -18.62 -4.73 -39.82
C SER A 11 -18.74 -5.67 -38.61
N SER A 12 -18.98 -5.06 -37.45
CA SER A 12 -19.81 -5.54 -36.33
C SER A 12 -19.78 -7.04 -35.98
N VAL A 13 -19.09 -7.37 -34.89
CA VAL A 13 -19.45 -8.53 -34.05
C VAL A 13 -19.47 -8.07 -32.59
N TYR A 14 -20.67 -7.92 -32.04
CA TYR A 14 -20.90 -7.81 -30.60
C TYR A 14 -20.32 -9.05 -29.92
N ARG A 15 -19.31 -8.89 -29.05
CA ARG A 15 -18.80 -9.97 -28.21
C ARG A 15 -19.17 -9.74 -26.76
N ALA A 16 -20.02 -10.62 -26.27
CA ALA A 16 -20.62 -10.63 -24.94
C ALA A 16 -19.58 -10.61 -23.80
N LYS A 17 -19.90 -9.87 -22.73
CA LYS A 17 -19.17 -9.85 -21.45
C LYS A 17 -19.23 -11.24 -20.80
N PRO A 18 -18.11 -11.83 -20.33
CA PRO A 18 -18.17 -13.07 -19.57
C PRO A 18 -18.70 -12.76 -18.16
N ARG A 19 -19.90 -13.27 -17.85
CA ARG A 19 -20.39 -13.40 -16.47
C ARG A 19 -19.57 -14.48 -15.79
N ILE A 20 -18.70 -14.09 -14.86
CA ILE A 20 -18.04 -15.03 -13.95
C ILE A 20 -19.13 -15.57 -13.00
N ARG A 21 -19.60 -16.79 -13.25
CA ARG A 21 -20.41 -17.57 -12.29
C ARG A 21 -19.45 -18.34 -11.40
N ALA A 22 -19.43 -18.03 -10.11
CA ALA A 22 -18.78 -18.86 -9.11
C ALA A 22 -19.75 -19.98 -8.71
N HIS A 23 -19.42 -21.23 -9.05
CA HIS A 23 -20.09 -22.40 -8.50
C HIS A 23 -19.40 -22.81 -7.19
N PRO A 24 -20.15 -23.15 -6.13
CA PRO A 24 -19.57 -23.71 -4.92
C PRO A 24 -19.43 -25.23 -5.11
N SER A 25 -18.31 -25.67 -5.67
CA SER A 25 -17.92 -27.08 -5.58
C SER A 25 -17.17 -27.31 -4.28
N PHE A 26 -17.85 -27.98 -3.37
CA PHE A 26 -17.35 -28.63 -2.16
C PHE A 26 -16.08 -29.42 -2.48
N CYS A 27 -14.97 -29.11 -1.81
CA CYS A 27 -13.78 -29.95 -1.81
C CYS A 27 -13.30 -30.06 -0.37
N GLN A 28 -13.55 -31.22 0.24
CA GLN A 28 -12.94 -31.62 1.50
C GLN A 28 -11.45 -31.90 1.26
N TYR A 29 -10.63 -31.59 2.26
CA TYR A 29 -9.16 -31.73 2.35
C TYR A 29 -8.32 -30.50 1.94
N GLY A 30 -7.88 -29.77 2.99
CA GLY A 30 -6.48 -29.32 3.10
C GLY A 30 -6.06 -28.06 2.34
N HIS A 31 -6.22 -26.90 2.99
CA HIS A 31 -5.32 -25.74 2.90
C HIS A 31 -5.01 -25.15 1.50
N CYS A 32 -5.94 -24.32 0.99
CA CYS A 32 -5.64 -23.36 -0.09
C CYS A 32 -6.22 -21.98 0.28
N TYR A 33 -5.34 -21.07 0.74
CA TYR A 33 -5.69 -19.69 1.12
C TYR A 33 -5.97 -18.84 -0.12
N ILE A 34 -7.17 -18.96 -0.68
CA ILE A 34 -7.76 -17.91 -1.51
C ILE A 34 -8.77 -17.18 -0.64
N GLN A 35 -8.27 -16.35 0.27
CA GLN A 35 -9.14 -15.51 1.08
C GLN A 35 -9.27 -14.16 0.38
N CYS A 36 -10.27 -14.02 -0.50
CA CYS A 36 -10.94 -12.74 -0.67
C CYS A 36 -11.44 -12.35 0.73
N ARG A 37 -10.67 -11.60 1.50
CA ARG A 37 -11.17 -10.99 2.73
C ARG A 37 -12.07 -9.85 2.33
N THR A 38 -13.32 -10.18 2.01
CA THR A 38 -14.44 -9.27 2.18
C THR A 38 -14.48 -8.91 3.67
N PHE A 39 -13.87 -7.77 4.03
CA PHE A 39 -14.07 -7.14 5.33
C PHE A 39 -15.45 -6.47 5.35
N SER A 40 -16.48 -7.31 5.32
CA SER A 40 -17.84 -7.01 5.74
C SER A 40 -18.69 -8.26 5.51
N HIS A 41 -19.12 -8.90 6.58
CA HIS A 41 -20.10 -9.96 6.53
C HIS A 41 -21.49 -9.33 6.29
N PHE A 42 -21.83 -9.01 5.03
CA PHE A 42 -23.20 -8.63 4.66
C PHE A 42 -23.92 -9.84 4.08
N LYS A 43 -24.76 -10.46 4.92
CA LYS A 43 -25.96 -11.16 4.46
C LYS A 43 -26.99 -10.07 4.21
N ASP A 44 -27.20 -9.70 2.96
CA ASP A 44 -28.52 -9.50 2.35
C ASP A 44 -28.36 -8.90 0.95
N HIS A 45 -29.34 -9.19 0.11
CA HIS A 45 -29.48 -8.82 -1.30
C HIS A 45 -29.78 -7.31 -1.48
N ASP A 46 -29.05 -6.43 -0.78
CA ASP A 46 -29.09 -5.00 -1.02
C ASP A 46 -27.89 -4.64 -1.90
N ASP A 47 -28.15 -4.30 -3.17
CA ASP A 47 -27.18 -3.73 -4.11
C ASP A 47 -26.80 -2.30 -3.65
N SER A 48 -26.42 -2.14 -2.37
CA SER A 48 -25.92 -0.89 -1.83
C SER A 48 -24.60 -0.58 -2.55
N VAL A 49 -24.70 0.31 -3.53
CA VAL A 49 -23.56 0.77 -4.31
C VAL A 49 -22.55 1.37 -3.33
N LEU A 50 -21.41 0.71 -3.16
CA LEU A 50 -20.27 1.30 -2.46
C LEU A 50 -19.88 2.58 -3.20
N PRO A 51 -19.80 3.73 -2.52
CA PRO A 51 -19.51 4.98 -3.21
C PRO A 51 -18.08 5.02 -3.75
N VAL A 52 -17.16 4.24 -3.17
CA VAL A 52 -15.75 4.18 -3.61
C VAL A 52 -15.22 2.73 -3.66
N LEU A 53 -14.67 2.36 -4.81
CA LEU A 53 -13.88 1.14 -5.00
C LEU A 53 -12.41 1.50 -5.27
N ILE A 54 -11.51 1.05 -4.41
CA ILE A 54 -10.07 1.26 -4.50
C ILE A 54 -9.43 0.00 -5.09
N VAL A 55 -8.69 0.14 -6.19
CA VAL A 55 -7.95 -0.97 -6.80
C VAL A 55 -6.47 -0.85 -6.46
N GLY A 56 -6.00 -1.77 -5.62
CA GLY A 56 -4.63 -1.88 -5.12
C GLY A 56 -4.53 -1.68 -3.61
N ALA A 57 -4.03 -2.68 -2.89
CA ALA A 57 -3.75 -2.61 -1.44
C ALA A 57 -2.28 -2.28 -1.14
N GLY A 58 -1.66 -1.45 -1.98
CA GLY A 58 -0.36 -0.83 -1.68
C GLY A 58 -0.49 0.26 -0.60
N PRO A 59 0.63 0.90 -0.21
CA PRO A 59 0.62 1.97 0.79
C PRO A 59 -0.41 3.07 0.49
N VAL A 60 -0.49 3.52 -0.77
CA VAL A 60 -1.43 4.57 -1.18
C VAL A 60 -2.88 4.15 -1.03
N GLY A 61 -3.25 2.95 -1.52
CA GLY A 61 -4.63 2.47 -1.45
C GLY A 61 -5.09 2.20 -0.01
N LEU A 62 -4.21 1.68 0.83
CA LEU A 62 -4.51 1.48 2.25
C LEU A 62 -4.68 2.82 3.00
N VAL A 63 -3.77 3.78 2.79
CA VAL A 63 -3.90 5.12 3.38
C VAL A 63 -5.19 5.80 2.94
N LEU A 64 -5.52 5.74 1.64
CA LEU A 64 -6.78 6.28 1.12
C LEU A 64 -7.98 5.63 1.79
N SER A 65 -7.97 4.30 1.97
CA SER A 65 -9.08 3.59 2.63
C SER A 65 -9.28 4.01 4.08
N ILE A 66 -8.19 4.26 4.82
CA ILE A 66 -8.25 4.74 6.20
C ILE A 66 -8.81 6.16 6.24
N LEU A 67 -8.31 7.05 5.38
CA LEU A 67 -8.77 8.44 5.31
C LEU A 67 -10.26 8.54 4.95
N LEU A 68 -10.73 7.78 3.95
CA LEU A 68 -12.14 7.74 3.59
C LEU A 68 -13.00 7.24 4.75
N THR A 69 -12.56 6.18 5.44
CA THR A 69 -13.25 5.65 6.62
C THR A 69 -13.36 6.71 7.73
N LYS A 70 -12.27 7.45 8.01
CA LYS A 70 -12.28 8.54 9.00
C LYS A 70 -13.20 9.70 8.61
N LEU A 71 -13.45 9.90 7.32
CA LEU A 71 -14.40 10.88 6.79
C LEU A 71 -15.84 10.34 6.71
N GLY A 72 -16.10 9.11 7.17
CA GLY A 72 -17.41 8.47 7.11
C GLY A 72 -17.81 7.97 5.71
N ILE A 73 -16.87 7.92 4.77
CA ILE A 73 -17.11 7.46 3.39
C ILE A 73 -16.84 5.96 3.30
N LYS A 74 -17.88 5.19 2.98
CA LYS A 74 -17.77 3.74 2.76
C LYS A 74 -16.89 3.44 1.55
N CYS A 75 -15.90 2.57 1.70
CA CYS A 75 -15.06 2.14 0.59
C CYS A 75 -14.70 0.66 0.68
N SER A 76 -14.26 0.08 -0.43
CA SER A 76 -13.66 -1.26 -0.47
C SER A 76 -12.35 -1.24 -1.23
N VAL A 77 -11.39 -2.06 -0.78
CA VAL A 77 -10.08 -2.21 -1.41
C VAL A 77 -9.99 -3.59 -2.06
N LEU A 78 -9.66 -3.62 -3.34
CA LEU A 78 -9.38 -4.83 -4.10
C LEU A 78 -7.88 -4.97 -4.32
N GLU A 79 -7.33 -6.14 -4.04
CA GLU A 79 -5.94 -6.47 -4.33
C GLU A 79 -5.88 -7.74 -5.17
N LYS A 80 -5.07 -7.71 -6.23
CA LYS A 80 -4.85 -8.86 -7.11
C LYS A 80 -4.07 -9.96 -6.39
N SER A 81 -3.10 -9.55 -5.57
CA SER A 81 -2.16 -10.45 -4.90
C SER A 81 -2.82 -11.16 -3.72
N LYS A 82 -2.66 -12.49 -3.63
CA LYS A 82 -3.19 -13.28 -2.50
C LYS A 82 -2.43 -13.04 -1.19
N SER A 83 -1.19 -12.59 -1.29
CA SER A 83 -0.31 -12.30 -0.16
C SER A 83 0.47 -11.01 -0.42
N PHE A 84 0.85 -10.33 0.67
CA PHE A 84 1.72 -9.17 0.60
C PHE A 84 3.19 -9.60 0.53
N SER A 85 3.98 -8.86 -0.25
CA SER A 85 5.42 -9.12 -0.38
C SER A 85 6.16 -8.94 0.95
N HIS A 86 7.16 -9.78 1.17
CA HIS A 86 8.14 -9.64 2.26
C HIS A 86 9.41 -8.89 1.82
N HIS A 87 9.51 -8.57 0.52
CA HIS A 87 10.63 -7.79 -0.01
C HIS A 87 10.55 -6.34 0.50
N PRO A 88 11.65 -5.75 0.99
CA PRO A 88 11.60 -4.46 1.69
C PRO A 88 11.14 -3.28 0.83
N GLN A 89 11.39 -3.30 -0.48
CA GLN A 89 10.98 -2.25 -1.44
C GLN A 89 11.34 -0.84 -0.92
N ALA A 90 10.42 0.13 -0.99
CA ALA A 90 10.64 1.48 -0.48
C ALA A 90 10.87 1.46 1.04
N HIS A 91 11.75 2.32 1.56
CA HIS A 91 12.12 2.31 2.98
C HIS A 91 12.34 3.70 3.57
N PHE A 92 12.78 4.69 2.79
CA PHE A 92 12.84 6.07 3.27
C PHE A 92 11.47 6.75 3.16
N ILE A 93 11.02 7.36 4.26
CA ILE A 93 9.75 8.09 4.35
C ILE A 93 10.08 9.54 4.70
N ASN A 94 9.67 10.46 3.84
CA ASN A 94 9.91 11.89 4.03
C ASN A 94 8.97 12.50 5.10
N ASN A 95 9.27 13.74 5.51
CA ASN A 95 8.47 14.48 6.48
C ASN A 95 7.00 14.57 6.05
N ARG A 96 6.72 14.82 4.78
CA ARG A 96 5.35 15.01 4.30
C ARG A 96 4.48 13.76 4.42
N SER A 97 5.03 12.59 4.10
CA SER A 97 4.35 11.31 4.31
C SER A 97 4.20 11.00 5.79
N MET A 98 5.22 11.31 6.60
CA MET A 98 5.13 11.15 8.06
C MET A 98 4.05 12.05 8.68
N GLU A 99 3.86 13.27 8.19
CA GLU A 99 2.78 14.17 8.63
C GLU A 99 1.39 13.58 8.33
N VAL A 100 1.22 12.94 7.17
CA VAL A 100 -0.01 12.21 6.85
C VAL A 100 -0.21 11.07 7.84
N PHE A 101 0.84 10.27 8.10
CA PHE A 101 0.76 9.17 9.08
C PHE A 101 0.53 9.63 10.51
N HIS A 102 0.98 10.84 10.88
CA HIS A 102 0.72 11.42 12.19
C HIS A 102 -0.76 11.72 12.42
N LYS A 103 -1.56 11.90 11.36
CA LYS A 103 -3.02 12.01 11.45
C LYS A 103 -3.75 10.66 11.57
N LEU A 104 -3.02 9.55 11.47
CA LEU A 104 -3.55 8.18 11.50
C LEU A 104 -3.29 7.50 12.86
N ASP A 105 -3.90 8.04 13.91
CA ASP A 105 -4.12 7.39 15.21
C ASP A 105 -2.91 6.63 15.80
N GLY A 106 -1.73 7.26 15.82
CA GLY A 106 -0.52 6.68 16.43
C GLY A 106 0.44 6.00 15.45
N LEU A 107 0.12 5.99 14.15
CA LEU A 107 0.93 5.31 13.13
C LEU A 107 2.34 5.90 13.00
N ALA A 108 2.49 7.23 13.00
CA ALA A 108 3.80 7.87 12.90
C ALA A 108 4.69 7.52 14.10
N GLU A 109 4.12 7.47 15.29
CA GLU A 109 4.79 7.11 16.54
C GLU A 109 5.19 5.63 16.54
N GLU A 110 4.35 4.74 16.03
CA GLU A 110 4.68 3.31 15.89
C GLU A 110 5.81 3.10 14.87
N ILE A 111 5.80 3.83 13.75
CA ILE A 111 6.89 3.82 12.76
C ILE A 111 8.19 4.32 13.39
N GLN A 112 8.17 5.48 14.05
CA GLN A 112 9.38 6.07 14.66
C GLN A 112 9.94 5.23 15.80
N ARG A 113 9.10 4.50 16.54
CA ARG A 113 9.54 3.57 17.58
C ARG A 113 10.19 2.30 17.01
N SER A 114 9.78 1.90 15.81
CA SER A 114 10.17 0.62 15.20
C SER A 114 11.29 0.73 14.16
N GLN A 115 11.74 1.95 13.83
CA GLN A 115 12.82 2.21 12.90
C GLN A 115 14.19 1.95 13.54
N PRO A 116 15.23 1.60 12.76
CA PRO A 116 16.58 1.48 13.27
C PRO A 116 17.16 2.83 13.74
N PRO A 117 18.15 2.83 14.64
CA PRO A 117 18.88 4.04 15.04
C PRO A 117 19.40 4.81 13.84
N VAL A 118 19.29 6.15 13.87
CA VAL A 118 19.63 7.07 12.78
C VAL A 118 21.06 6.87 12.26
N ASP A 119 22.01 6.62 13.16
CA ASP A 119 23.42 6.44 12.81
C ASP A 119 23.68 5.23 11.89
N LEU A 120 22.76 4.27 11.82
CA LEU A 120 22.87 3.10 10.95
C LEU A 120 22.46 3.36 9.50
N TRP A 121 21.75 4.45 9.20
CA TRP A 121 21.17 4.68 7.88
C TRP A 121 21.31 6.10 7.35
N ARG A 122 21.90 7.03 8.11
CA ARG A 122 22.11 8.42 7.67
C ARG A 122 23.20 8.62 6.62
N LYS A 123 24.15 7.68 6.51
CA LYS A 123 25.34 7.82 5.65
C LYS A 123 25.30 6.90 4.43
N PHE A 124 25.72 7.42 3.28
CA PHE A 124 26.19 6.59 2.17
C PHE A 124 27.71 6.48 2.23
N VAL A 125 28.20 5.24 2.24
CA VAL A 125 29.62 4.91 2.32
C VAL A 125 30.06 4.39 0.96
N TYR A 126 31.02 5.07 0.35
CA TYR A 126 31.62 4.67 -0.91
C TYR A 126 32.90 3.88 -0.63
N CYS A 127 32.98 2.66 -1.14
CA CYS A 127 34.09 1.74 -0.92
C CYS A 127 34.30 0.88 -2.17
N THR A 128 35.48 0.27 -2.32
CA THR A 128 35.78 -0.58 -3.49
C THR A 128 35.11 -1.96 -3.39
N SER A 129 34.86 -2.42 -2.17
CA SER A 129 34.08 -3.63 -1.84
C SER A 129 33.62 -3.55 -0.38
N LEU A 130 32.73 -4.45 0.05
CA LEU A 130 32.22 -4.45 1.42
C LEU A 130 33.32 -4.60 2.48
N THR A 131 34.44 -5.24 2.15
CA THR A 131 35.62 -5.43 3.01
C THR A 131 36.83 -4.62 2.54
N GLY A 132 36.68 -3.80 1.50
CA GLY A 132 37.75 -3.02 0.88
C GLY A 132 37.92 -1.64 1.51
N PRO A 133 38.90 -0.84 1.04
CA PRO A 133 39.11 0.52 1.52
C PRO A 133 37.87 1.41 1.28
N VAL A 134 37.58 2.25 2.28
CA VAL A 134 36.57 3.31 2.19
C VAL A 134 37.17 4.50 1.44
N LEU A 135 36.49 4.92 0.39
CA LEU A 135 36.84 6.08 -0.44
C LEU A 135 36.29 7.38 0.16
N GLY A 136 35.14 7.31 0.82
CA GLY A 136 34.51 8.45 1.47
C GLY A 136 33.12 8.12 2.00
N SER A 137 32.54 9.04 2.76
CA SER A 137 31.16 8.93 3.24
C SER A 137 30.45 10.28 3.16
N VAL A 138 29.19 10.26 2.79
CA VAL A 138 28.33 11.44 2.80
C VAL A 138 27.19 11.21 3.78
N ASP A 139 27.00 12.16 4.69
CA ASP A 139 25.79 12.21 5.53
C ASP A 139 24.68 12.88 4.71
N HIS A 140 23.66 12.12 4.36
CA HIS A 140 22.55 12.61 3.54
C HIS A 140 21.40 13.17 4.38
N MET A 141 21.54 13.15 5.70
CA MET A 141 20.55 13.67 6.62
C MET A 141 21.07 14.96 7.26
N GLN A 142 20.22 15.98 7.32
CA GLN A 142 20.53 17.21 8.01
C GLN A 142 20.03 17.15 9.46
N PRO A 143 20.64 17.89 10.41
CA PRO A 143 20.14 17.95 11.79
C PRO A 143 18.65 18.33 11.87
N GLN A 144 18.20 19.25 10.99
CA GLN A 144 16.82 19.73 10.97
C GLN A 144 15.81 18.65 10.60
N ASP A 145 16.23 17.56 9.94
CA ASP A 145 15.38 16.42 9.62
C ASP A 145 14.91 15.66 10.88
N PHE A 146 15.61 15.85 12.01
CA PHE A 146 15.34 15.17 13.28
C PHE A 146 14.95 16.11 14.42
N GLU A 147 15.27 17.40 14.33
CA GLU A 147 15.03 18.41 15.37
C GLU A 147 13.58 18.92 15.43
N LYS A 148 12.67 18.41 14.58
CA LYS A 148 11.26 18.82 14.48
C LYS A 148 11.06 20.33 14.28
N VAL A 149 12.02 20.99 13.64
CA VAL A 149 11.98 22.43 13.35
C VAL A 149 11.04 22.73 12.17
N VAL A 150 11.11 21.90 11.12
CA VAL A 150 10.36 22.09 9.87
C VAL A 150 9.05 21.31 9.81
N SER A 151 8.90 20.28 10.64
CA SER A 151 7.73 19.39 10.69
C SER A 151 7.56 18.86 12.12
N PRO A 152 6.32 18.66 12.61
CA PRO A 152 6.07 18.09 13.94
C PRO A 152 6.56 16.64 14.08
N VAL A 153 6.82 15.97 12.95
CA VAL A 153 7.34 14.61 12.86
C VAL A 153 8.56 14.54 11.97
N CYS A 154 9.49 13.65 12.30
CA CYS A 154 10.74 13.47 11.57
C CYS A 154 10.58 12.44 10.45
N VAL A 155 11.47 12.52 9.46
CA VAL A 155 11.72 11.46 8.48
C VAL A 155 11.94 10.10 9.15
N ALA A 156 11.65 9.03 8.42
CA ALA A 156 11.78 7.68 8.97
C ALA A 156 12.39 6.70 7.98
N HIS A 157 13.12 5.71 8.51
CA HIS A 157 13.64 4.57 7.75
C HIS A 157 12.84 3.30 8.08
N PHE A 158 11.79 3.03 7.30
CA PHE A 158 10.84 1.95 7.55
C PHE A 158 10.40 1.27 6.24
N SER A 159 10.82 0.01 6.07
CA SER A 159 10.55 -0.77 4.85
C SER A 159 9.06 -0.98 4.59
N GLN A 160 8.67 -0.97 3.31
CA GLN A 160 7.29 -1.00 2.84
C GLN A 160 6.53 -2.24 3.34
N TYR A 161 7.17 -3.40 3.41
CA TYR A 161 6.50 -4.61 3.93
C TYR A 161 6.06 -4.45 5.39
N LYS A 162 6.82 -3.74 6.22
CA LYS A 162 6.45 -3.42 7.61
C LYS A 162 5.33 -2.37 7.62
N LEU A 163 5.45 -1.34 6.78
CA LEU A 163 4.44 -0.29 6.65
C LEU A 163 3.07 -0.85 6.26
N ILE A 164 3.02 -1.75 5.27
CA ILE A 164 1.79 -2.42 4.84
C ILE A 164 1.14 -3.18 6.00
N ARG A 165 1.93 -3.86 6.84
CA ARG A 165 1.39 -4.58 8.01
C ARG A 165 0.74 -3.63 9.01
N LEU A 166 1.36 -2.48 9.29
CA LEU A 166 0.78 -1.46 10.17
C LEU A 166 -0.48 -0.85 9.56
N LEU A 167 -0.46 -0.48 8.28
CA LEU A 167 -1.63 0.07 7.59
C LEU A 167 -2.80 -0.90 7.52
N LEU A 168 -2.56 -2.21 7.35
CA LEU A 168 -3.62 -3.22 7.40
C LEU A 168 -4.23 -3.37 8.80
N LYS A 169 -3.42 -3.26 9.85
CA LYS A 169 -3.91 -3.25 11.23
C LYS A 169 -4.78 -2.02 11.46
N GLU A 170 -4.34 -0.87 10.97
CA GLU A 170 -5.06 0.40 11.10
C GLU A 170 -6.38 0.40 10.33
N ALA A 171 -6.38 -0.01 9.06
CA ALA A 171 -7.58 -0.10 8.24
C ALA A 171 -8.65 -1.01 8.86
N ARG A 172 -8.24 -2.12 9.51
CA ARG A 172 -9.17 -2.99 10.24
C ARG A 172 -9.71 -2.34 11.51
N ARG A 173 -8.89 -1.56 12.20
CA ARG A 173 -9.31 -0.84 13.40
C ARG A 173 -10.33 0.25 13.06
N SER A 174 -10.09 1.03 12.01
CA SER A 174 -11.01 2.09 11.59
C SER A 174 -12.37 1.56 11.09
N GLN A 175 -12.44 0.30 10.65
CA GLN A 175 -13.68 -0.35 10.22
C GLN A 175 -14.54 -0.92 11.36
N LEU A 176 -14.00 -0.99 12.58
CA LEU A 176 -14.81 -1.36 13.74
C LEU A 176 -15.65 -0.13 14.13
N PRO A 177 -16.99 -0.23 14.19
CA PRO A 177 -17.80 0.85 14.73
C PRO A 177 -17.31 1.14 16.15
N TYR A 178 -17.06 2.42 16.45
CA TYR A 178 -16.73 2.88 17.80
C TYR A 178 -17.75 2.25 18.77
N LEU A 179 -17.25 1.36 19.66
CA LEU A 179 -18.05 0.73 20.71
C LEU A 179 -18.56 1.78 21.70
#